data_AF-A0A3D2R0N9-F1
#
_entry.id   AF-A0A3D2R0N9-F1
#
_cell.length_a   1.000
_cell.length_b   1.000
_cell.length_c   1.000
_cell.angle_alpha   90.00
_cell.angle_beta   90.00
_cell.angle_gamma   90.00
#
_symmetry.space_group_name_H-M   'P 1'
#
loop_
_entity.id
_entity.type
_entity.pdbx_description
1 polymer ?
#
loop_
_entity_poly.entity_id
_entity_poly.type
_entity_poly.pdbx_seq_one_letter_code
_entity_poly.pdbx_strand_id
1 'polypeptide(L)' 'MGKISTYSVLSTPTATDKLIGTDVTTNNETKNFTIDSLFTVIVTLPVFANNVAALAGGLVIGRLYQTATGEVRIVV' A
#
# COMPACT_ATOMS: atom_id res chain seq x y z
N MET A 1 24.29 -19.07 -3.13
CA MET A 1 22.81 -19.03 -3.19
C MET A 1 22.33 -19.73 -4.46
N GLY A 2 21.16 -20.38 -4.40
CA GLY A 2 20.47 -20.87 -5.61
C GLY A 2 20.03 -19.71 -6.51
N LYS A 3 19.82 -19.97 -7.80
CA LYS A 3 19.27 -18.97 -8.73
C LYS A 3 17.87 -18.58 -8.25
N ILE A 4 17.49 -17.31 -8.35
CA ILE A 4 16.17 -16.86 -7.87
C ILE A 4 15.00 -17.62 -8.52
N SER A 5 15.19 -18.06 -9.78
CA SER A 5 14.24 -18.87 -10.54
C SER A 5 14.08 -20.32 -10.02
N THR A 6 14.87 -20.74 -9.04
CA THR A 6 14.81 -22.11 -8.46
C THR A 6 14.06 -22.17 -7.14
N TYR A 7 13.71 -21.01 -6.55
CA TYR A 7 12.86 -20.98 -5.36
C TYR A 7 11.40 -21.25 -5.74
N SER A 8 10.68 -21.98 -4.87
CA SER A 8 9.26 -22.24 -5.05
C SER A 8 8.47 -20.93 -5.00
N VAL A 9 7.55 -20.73 -5.95
CA VAL A 9 6.60 -19.62 -5.91
C VAL A 9 5.57 -19.93 -4.83
N LEU A 10 5.52 -19.08 -3.80
CA LEU A 10 4.42 -19.08 -2.82
C LEU A 10 3.15 -18.56 -3.49
N SER A 11 2.03 -19.27 -3.32
CA SER A 11 0.73 -18.89 -3.91
C SER A 11 0.13 -17.62 -3.30
N THR A 12 0.52 -17.28 -2.07
CA THR A 12 0.01 -16.14 -1.32
C THR A 12 1.10 -15.59 -0.42
N PRO A 13 1.63 -14.39 -0.70
CA PRO A 13 2.57 -13.71 0.17
C PRO A 13 1.93 -13.35 1.52
N THR A 14 2.75 -13.27 2.56
CA THR A 14 2.36 -12.84 3.91
C THR A 14 2.89 -11.44 4.22
N ALA A 15 2.23 -10.71 5.13
CA ALA A 15 2.64 -9.35 5.51
C ALA A 15 4.09 -9.26 6.03
N THR A 16 4.60 -10.35 6.60
CA THR A 16 5.97 -10.48 7.13
C THR A 16 7.02 -10.86 6.09
N ASP A 17 6.63 -11.21 4.87
CA ASP A 17 7.58 -11.55 3.80
C ASP A 17 8.45 -10.33 3.45
N LYS A 18 9.72 -10.60 3.15
CA LYS A 18 10.68 -9.57 2.78
C LYS A 18 10.71 -9.35 1.28
N LEU A 19 10.62 -8.09 0.87
CA LEU A 19 10.94 -7.63 -0.48
C LEU A 19 12.28 -6.90 -0.46
N ILE A 20 13.05 -7.11 -1.53
CA ILE A 20 14.28 -6.37 -1.77
C ILE A 20 13.94 -5.22 -2.72
N GLY A 21 14.26 -4.01 -2.30
CA GLY A 21 14.12 -2.81 -3.12
C GLY A 21 15.39 -1.98 -3.14
N THR A 22 15.37 -0.92 -3.93
CA THR A 22 16.49 0.01 -4.09
C THR A 22 16.03 1.41 -3.73
N ASP A 23 16.75 2.07 -2.83
CA ASP A 23 16.51 3.47 -2.51
C ASP A 23 17.19 4.37 -3.54
N VAL A 24 16.39 4.97 -4.42
CA VAL A 24 16.87 5.86 -5.49
C VAL A 24 17.39 7.21 -4.98
N THR A 25 17.17 7.53 -3.70
CA THR A 25 17.58 8.81 -3.09
C THR A 25 18.89 8.71 -2.32
N THR A 26 19.24 7.52 -1.81
CA THR A 26 20.52 7.26 -1.13
C THR A 26 21.40 6.33 -1.95
N ASN A 27 21.90 6.82 -3.08
CA ASN A 27 22.93 6.12 -3.89
C ASN A 27 22.53 4.71 -4.35
N ASN A 28 21.25 4.47 -4.62
CA ASN A 28 20.74 3.16 -5.05
C ASN A 28 21.08 2.03 -4.06
N GLU A 29 21.05 2.31 -2.76
CA GLU A 29 21.26 1.31 -1.72
C GLU A 29 20.18 0.22 -1.77
N THR A 30 20.61 -1.05 -1.62
CA THR A 30 19.69 -2.18 -1.49
C THR A 30 19.12 -2.21 -0.07
N LYS A 31 17.79 -2.16 0.06
CA LYS A 31 17.08 -2.20 1.35
C LYS A 31 16.09 -3.36 1.39
N ASN A 32 15.88 -3.88 2.60
CA ASN A 32 14.86 -4.89 2.87
C ASN A 32 13.59 -4.18 3.35
N PHE A 33 12.45 -4.50 2.74
CA PHE A 33 11.12 -4.03 3.12
C PHE A 33 10.25 -5.22 3.51
N THR A 34 9.22 -5.00 4.33
CA THR A 34 8.14 -5.99 4.50
C THR A 34 7.01 -5.69 3.54
N ILE A 35 6.23 -6.70 3.15
CA ILE A 35 5.00 -6.47 2.37
C ILE A 35 4.08 -5.47 3.09
N ASP A 36 3.97 -5.58 4.41
CA ASP A 36 3.19 -4.64 5.23
C ASP A 36 3.64 -3.18 5.04
N SER A 37 4.95 -2.93 5.02
CA SER A 37 5.49 -1.57 4.84
C SER A 37 5.23 -0.98 3.45
N LEU A 38 4.84 -1.78 2.45
CA LEU A 38 4.45 -1.26 1.13
C LEU A 38 3.01 -0.76 1.09
N PHE A 39 2.11 -1.32 1.92
CA PHE A 39 0.73 -0.83 1.96
C PHE A 39 0.67 0.65 2.37
N THR A 40 1.55 1.09 3.27
CA THR A 40 1.63 2.50 3.69
C THR A 40 2.14 3.43 2.58
N VAL A 41 2.91 2.91 1.62
CA VAL A 41 3.43 3.69 0.48
C VAL A 41 2.42 3.73 -0.67
N ILE A 42 1.75 2.61 -0.94
CA ILE A 42 0.90 2.43 -2.12
C ILE A 42 -0.51 2.99 -1.89
N VAL A 43 -1.02 2.94 -0.65
CA VAL A 43 -2.39 3.34 -0.33
C VAL A 43 -2.40 4.81 0.11
N THR A 44 -2.34 5.72 -0.87
CA THR A 44 -2.66 7.14 -0.62
C THR A 44 -4.17 7.34 -0.77
N LEU A 45 -4.88 7.38 0.36
CA LEU A 45 -6.32 7.64 0.35
C LEU A 45 -6.60 9.13 0.51
N PRO A 46 -7.51 9.71 -0.30
CA PRO A 46 -7.95 11.08 -0.08
C PRO A 46 -8.68 11.19 1.25
N VAL A 47 -8.47 12.32 1.94
CA VAL A 47 -9.04 12.57 3.27
C VAL A 47 -10.36 13.32 3.11
N PHE A 48 -11.45 12.75 3.62
CA PHE A 48 -12.76 13.41 3.68
C PHE A 48 -13.40 13.24 5.06
N ALA A 49 -14.16 14.24 5.50
CA ALA A 49 -14.81 14.21 6.81
C ALA A 49 -15.92 13.14 6.91
N ASN A 50 -16.62 12.86 5.80
CA ASN A 50 -17.74 11.92 5.73
C ASN A 50 -18.06 11.57 4.26
N ASN A 51 -19.03 10.69 4.06
CA ASN A 51 -19.46 10.22 2.73
C ASN A 51 -19.92 11.37 1.82
N VAL A 52 -20.67 12.32 2.36
CA VAL A 52 -21.19 13.47 1.61
C VAL A 52 -20.03 14.32 1.07
N ALA A 53 -19.01 14.57 1.90
CA ALA A 53 -17.81 15.29 1.49
C ALA A 53 -17.00 14.52 0.44
N ALA A 54 -16.93 13.19 0.52
CA ALA A 54 -16.25 12.36 -0.47
C ALA A 54 -16.95 12.39 -1.84
N LEU A 55 -18.29 12.29 -1.87
CA LEU A 55 -19.09 12.43 -3.09
C LEU A 55 -18.95 13.84 -3.68
N ALA A 56 -19.03 14.88 -2.86
CA ALA A 56 -18.83 16.27 -3.30
C ALA A 56 -17.39 16.52 -3.80
N GLY A 57 -16.40 15.81 -3.25
CA GLY A 57 -15.01 15.79 -3.69
C GLY A 57 -14.75 14.98 -4.96
N GLY A 58 -15.78 14.40 -5.57
CA GLY A 58 -15.69 13.69 -6.85
C GLY A 58 -15.34 12.20 -6.74
N LEU A 59 -15.31 11.62 -5.54
CA LEU A 59 -15.20 10.17 -5.41
C LEU A 59 -16.51 9.50 -5.80
N VAL A 60 -16.40 8.48 -6.64
CA VAL A 60 -17.52 7.62 -7.00
C VAL A 60 -17.78 6.56 -5.93
N ILE A 61 -19.00 6.02 -5.91
CA ILE A 61 -19.40 4.91 -5.02
C ILE A 61 -18.44 3.73 -5.17
N GLY A 62 -18.09 3.09 -4.04
CA GLY A 62 -17.17 1.97 -3.98
C GLY A 62 -15.69 2.37 -3.99
N ARG A 63 -15.35 3.67 -3.90
CA ARG A 63 -13.98 4.12 -3.65
C ARG A 63 -13.69 4.21 -2.16
N LEU A 64 -12.45 3.88 -1.79
CA LEU A 64 -11.94 4.04 -0.44
C LEU A 64 -11.56 5.51 -0.21
N TYR A 65 -11.83 6.01 0.99
CA TYR A 65 -11.32 7.27 1.51
C TYR A 65 -10.98 7.10 2.99
N GLN A 66 -10.25 8.05 3.56
CA GLN A 66 -9.94 8.05 4.98
C GLN A 66 -10.49 9.30 5.68
N THR A 67 -10.81 9.19 6.97
CA THR A 67 -11.15 10.35 7.81
C THR A 67 -9.90 11.00 8.38
N ALA A 68 -10.01 12.22 8.87
CA ALA A 68 -8.91 12.91 9.56
C ALA A 68 -8.44 12.16 10.84
N THR A 69 -9.24 11.22 11.35
CA THR A 69 -8.92 10.37 12.50
C THR A 69 -8.26 9.04 12.11
N GLY A 70 -8.04 8.80 10.80
CA GLY A 70 -7.37 7.59 10.30
C GLY A 70 -8.29 6.40 10.03
N GLU A 71 -9.61 6.56 10.13
CA GLU A 71 -10.54 5.49 9.76
C GLU A 71 -10.65 5.37 8.24
N VAL A 72 -10.55 4.15 7.72
CA VAL A 72 -10.80 3.87 6.29
C VAL A 72 -12.27 3.54 6.09
N ARG A 73 -12.90 4.21 5.12
CA ARG A 73 -14.32 4.07 4.77
C ARG A 73 -14.49 3.91 3.26
N ILE A 74 -15.62 3.35 2.85
CA ILE A 74 -16.05 3.28 1.44
C ILE A 74 -17.12 4.34 1.19
N VAL A 75 -17.03 5.01 0.04
CA VAL A 75 -18.10 5.87 -0.46
C VAL A 75 -19.31 5.00 -0.80
N VAL A 76 -20.45 5.31 -0.17
CA VAL A 76 -21.75 4.64 -0.34
C VAL A 76 -22.80 5.58 -0.90
#